data_AF-A0A6B2T621-F1
#
_entry.id   AF-A0A6B2T621-F1
#
_cell.length_a   1.000
_cell.length_b   1.000
_cell.length_c   1.000
_cell.angle_alpha   90.00
_cell.angle_beta   90.00
_cell.angle_gamma   90.00
#
_symmetry.space_group_name_H-M   'P 1'
#
loop_
_entity.id
_entity.type
_entity.pdbx_description
1 polymer ?
#
loop_
_entity_poly.entity_id
_entity_poly.type
_entity_poly.pdbx_seq_one_letter_code
_entity_poly.pdbx_strand_id
1 'polypeptide(L)' 'RGHAVVIGAGLAGLTAARALANSMDHVTVIERDHLPRGAARRRGLPQARHTHSLTTTAQQGLEELFPGIGADFA' A
#
# COMPACT_ATOMS: atom_id res chain seq x y z
N ARG A 1 -19.22 7.34 -12.38
CA ARG A 1 -17.91 6.98 -11.81
C ARG A 1 -17.46 5.67 -12.47
N GLY A 2 -16.20 5.25 -12.31
CA GLY A 2 -15.60 4.21 -13.14
C GLY A 2 -14.85 3.15 -12.32
N HIS A 3 -14.21 2.22 -13.03
CA HIS A 3 -13.39 1.16 -12.46
C HIS A 3 -11.92 1.42 -12.78
N ALA A 4 -11.08 1.49 -11.74
CA ALA A 4 -9.63 1.59 -11.88
C ALA A 4 -8.94 0.25 -11.63
N VAL A 5 -7.86 -0.01 -12.38
CA VAL A 5 -6.98 -1.16 -12.18
C VAL A 5 -5.60 -0.65 -11.78
N VAL A 6 -5.09 -1.15 -10.66
CA VAL A 6 -3.74 -0.88 -10.17
C VAL A 6 -2.90 -2.15 -10.31
N ILE A 7 -1.76 -2.05 -10.96
CA ILE A 7 -0.84 -3.18 -11.17
C ILE A 7 0.30 -3.07 -10.14
N GLY A 8 0.34 -4.03 -9.22
CA GLY A 8 1.29 -4.13 -8.11
C GLY A 8 0.66 -3.80 -6.76
N ALA A 9 0.87 -4.67 -5.78
CA ALA A 9 0.43 -4.51 -4.39
C ALA A 9 1.62 -4.17 -3.45
N GLY A 10 2.55 -3.35 -3.92
CA GLY A 10 3.61 -2.75 -3.10
C GLY A 10 3.14 -1.46 -2.44
N LEU A 11 4.02 -0.78 -1.69
CA LEU A 11 3.69 0.47 -1.00
C LEU A 11 3.01 1.49 -1.93
N ALA A 12 3.61 1.79 -3.08
CA ALA A 12 3.07 2.75 -4.05
C ALA A 12 1.72 2.30 -4.66
N GLY A 13 1.57 1.00 -4.94
CA GLY A 13 0.34 0.48 -5.53
C GLY A 13 -0.82 0.48 -4.53
N LEU A 14 -0.57 0.11 -3.28
CA LEU A 14 -1.59 0.12 -2.24
C LEU A 14 -1.98 1.54 -1.83
N THR A 15 -1.04 2.48 -1.73
CA THR A 15 -1.36 3.89 -1.48
C THR A 15 -2.14 4.51 -2.64
N ALA A 16 -1.77 4.21 -3.89
CA ALA A 16 -2.53 4.65 -5.07
C ALA A 16 -3.93 4.06 -5.10
N ALA A 17 -4.08 2.76 -4.83
CA ALA A 17 -5.37 2.09 -4.76
C ALA A 17 -6.27 2.71 -3.68
N ARG A 18 -5.70 3.03 -2.50
CA ARG A 18 -6.42 3.67 -1.41
C ARG A 18 -6.88 5.08 -1.77
N ALA A 19 -6.03 5.88 -2.41
CA ALA A 19 -6.41 7.21 -2.88
C ALA A 19 -7.52 7.15 -3.95
N LEU A 20 -7.41 6.22 -4.90
CA LEU A 20 -8.42 6.00 -5.95
C LEU A 20 -9.76 5.54 -5.39
N ALA A 21 -9.78 4.78 -4.29
CA ALA A 21 -11.00 4.31 -3.65
C ALA A 21 -11.93 5.43 -3.15
N ASN A 22 -11.43 6.66 -3.01
CA ASN A 22 -12.25 7.83 -2.65
C ASN A 22 -13.04 8.40 -3.84
N SER A 23 -12.70 8.04 -5.08
CA SER A 23 -13.24 8.66 -6.31
C SER A 23 -13.77 7.66 -7.34
N MET A 24 -13.31 6.41 -7.29
CA MET A 24 -13.72 5.32 -8.16
C MET A 24 -14.73 4.43 -7.47
N ASP A 25 -15.67 3.85 -8.23
CA ASP A 25 -16.67 2.93 -7.67
C ASP A 25 -16.03 1.58 -7.32
N HIS A 26 -15.02 1.19 -8.09
CA HIS A 26 -14.30 -0.05 -7.89
C HIS A 26 -12.81 0.14 -8.20
N VAL A 27 -11.96 -0.47 -7.39
CA VAL A 27 -10.51 -0.50 -7.59
C VAL A 27 -10.05 -1.95 -7.49
N THR A 28 -9.49 -2.48 -8.57
CA THR A 28 -8.90 -3.82 -8.58
C THR A 28 -7.39 -3.71 -8.55
N VAL A 29 -6.76 -4.35 -7.55
CA VAL A 29 -5.31 -4.45 -7.46
C VAL A 29 -4.89 -5.82 -7.97
N ILE A 30 -3.99 -5.85 -8.95
CA ILE A 30 -3.44 -7.08 -9.52
C ILE A 30 -1.99 -7.22 -9.06
N GLU A 31 -1.67 -8.33 -8.41
CA GLU A 31 -0.32 -8.65 -7.95
C GLU A 31 0.14 -9.99 -8.53
N ARG A 32 1.41 -10.07 -8.93
CA ARG A 32 2.01 -11.28 -9.48
C ARG A 32 2.28 -12.33 -8.39
N ASP A 33 2.69 -11.88 -7.22
CA ASP A 33 2.95 -12.79 -6.09
C ASP A 33 1.67 -13.16 -5.34
N HIS A 34 1.71 -14.29 -4.64
CA HIS A 34 0.72 -14.59 -3.61
C HIS A 34 0.89 -13.62 -2.43
N LEU A 35 -0.20 -12.98 -2.03
CA LEU A 35 -0.21 -12.11 -0.86
C LEU A 35 -0.32 -12.93 0.43
N PRO A 36 0.57 -12.72 1.41
CA PRO A 36 0.45 -13.32 2.72
C PRO A 36 -0.74 -12.75 3.50
N ARG A 37 -1.21 -13.46 4.53
CA ARG A 37 -2.30 -12.98 5.41
C ARG A 37 -1.91 -11.81 6.33
N GLY A 38 -0.65 -11.39 6.33
CA GLY A 38 -0.14 -10.29 7.16
C GLY A 38 1.20 -9.76 6.64
N ALA A 39 1.86 -8.88 7.40
CA ALA A 39 3.14 -8.30 7.01
C ALA A 39 4.23 -9.39 6.90
N ALA A 40 4.52 -9.81 5.66
CA ALA A 40 5.52 -10.83 5.38
C ALA A 40 6.23 -10.58 4.05
N ARG A 41 7.44 -11.14 3.95
CA ARG A 41 8.30 -11.01 2.79
C ARG A 41 7.70 -11.78 1.61
N ARG A 42 7.86 -11.23 0.40
CA ARG A 42 7.47 -11.86 -0.85
C ARG A 42 8.50 -11.61 -1.94
N ARG A 43 8.53 -12.48 -2.95
CA ARG A 43 9.56 -12.50 -4.00
C ARG A 43 9.67 -11.17 -4.75
N GLY A 44 8.54 -10.53 -5.05
CA GLY A 44 8.43 -9.27 -5.78
C GLY A 44 8.78 -8.02 -4.98
N LEU A 45 9.04 -8.14 -3.67
CA LEU A 45 9.53 -7.05 -2.81
C LEU A 45 10.89 -7.43 -2.18
N PRO A 46 11.96 -7.59 -2.96
CA PRO A 46 13.29 -7.90 -2.41
C PRO A 46 13.76 -6.86 -1.38
N GLN A 47 13.41 -5.59 -1.58
CA GLN A 47 13.73 -4.47 -0.68
C GLN A 47 13.00 -4.52 0.67
N ALA A 48 11.99 -5.37 0.86
CA ALA A 48 11.31 -5.53 2.15
C ALA A 48 12.24 -6.11 3.26
N ARG A 49 13.46 -6.51 2.89
CA ARG A 49 14.50 -6.95 3.84
C ARG A 49 15.32 -5.80 4.42
N HIS A 50 15.20 -4.60 3.86
CA HIS A 50 15.95 -3.43 4.31
C HIS A 50 15.09 -2.57 5.21
N THR A 51 15.71 -1.93 6.19
CA THR A 51 15.06 -0.89 6.98
C THR A 51 14.81 0.32 6.10
N HIS A 52 13.58 0.83 6.11
CA HIS A 52 13.20 2.05 5.41
C HIS A 52 12.77 3.08 6.44
N SER A 53 13.45 4.22 6.49
CA SER A 53 13.01 5.35 7.29
C SER A 53 11.95 6.13 6.52
N LEU A 54 10.85 6.46 7.18
CA LEU A 54 9.86 7.40 6.66
C LEU A 54 10.21 8.81 7.13
N THR A 55 10.07 9.78 6.24
CA THR A 55 10.04 11.19 6.65
C THR A 55 8.73 11.47 7.39
N THR A 56 8.70 12.51 8.22
CA THR A 56 7.48 12.92 8.95
C THR A 56 6.30 13.11 7.99
N THR A 57 6.52 13.77 6.85
CA THR A 57 5.48 13.98 5.83
C THR A 57 4.98 12.68 5.22
N ALA A 58 5.87 11.71 4.97
CA ALA A 58 5.45 10.40 4.46
C ALA A 58 4.61 9.64 5.49
N GLN A 59 4.97 9.73 6.78
CA GLN A 59 4.17 9.13 7.86
C GLN A 59 2.80 9.79 7.98
N GLN A 60 2.72 11.12 7.92
CA GLN A 60 1.45 11.86 7.94
C GLN A 60 0.55 11.49 6.75
N GLY A 61 1.12 11.45 5.54
CA GLY A 61 0.35 11.06 4.35
C GLY A 61 -0.15 9.62 4.41
N LEU A 62 0.61 8.70 5.01
CA LEU A 62 0.15 7.33 5.25
C LEU A 62 -0.98 7.28 6.27
N GLU A 63 -0.91 8.06 7.35
CA GLU A 63 -1.98 8.16 8.36
C GLU A 63 -3.28 8.73 7.76
N GLU A 64 -3.18 9.72 6.87
CA GLU A 64 -4.34 10.26 6.14
C GLU A 64 -5.00 9.22 5.23
N LEU A 65 -4.20 8.41 4.53
CA LEU A 65 -4.70 7.36 3.65
C LEU A 65 -5.22 6.15 4.45
N PHE A 66 -4.55 5.79 5.53
CA PHE A 66 -4.81 4.63 6.37
C PHE A 66 -4.83 5.03 7.86
N PRO A 67 -5.96 5.55 8.35
CA PRO A 67 -6.06 5.96 9.75
C PRO A 67 -5.71 4.81 10.71
N GLY A 68 -4.80 5.08 11.65
CA GLY A 68 -4.29 4.11 12.62
C GLY A 68 -3.01 3.37 12.20
N ILE A 69 -2.53 3.53 10.96
CA ILE A 69 -1.34 2.81 10.48
C ILE A 69 -0.07 3.15 11.26
N GLY A 70 0.00 4.34 11.87
CA GLY A 70 1.12 4.72 12.73
C GLY A 70 1.37 3.75 13.90
N ALA A 71 0.34 3.04 14.38
CA ALA A 71 0.47 2.04 15.44
C ALA A 71 1.23 0.78 14.99
N ASP A 72 1.27 0.51 13.67
CA ASP A 72 1.97 -0.65 13.10
C ASP A 72 3.47 -0.40 12.89
N PHE A 73 3.94 0.85 13.09
CA PHE A 73 5.35 1.23 12.95
C PHE A 73 6.14 1.20 14.26
N ALA A 74 5.47 0.94 15.40
CA ALA A 74 6.06 0.93 16.74
C ALA A 74 6.87 -0.33 17.06
#